data_AF-A0A954K5Y3-F1
#
_entry.id   AF-A0A954K5Y3-F1
#
_cell.length_a   1.000
_cell.length_b   1.000
_cell.length_c   1.000
_cell.angle_alpha   90.00
_cell.angle_beta   90.00
_cell.angle_gamma   90.00
#
_symmetry.space_group_name_H-M   'P 1'
#
loop_
_entity.id
_entity.type
_entity.pdbx_description
1 polymer ?
#
loop_
_entity_poly.entity_id
_entity_poly.type
_entity_poly.pdbx_seq_one_letter_code
_entity_poly.pdbx_strand_id
1 'polypeptide(L)'
;TFVLFAIPAWTNQDSLAPCVIGISLLACQCLAAHPVSFNSLKVSRYISPLMGRAFLVIAVLVICLKTASGTLAGQSQRLGWGITPELDITLLAQAIGPVDYEGTAHGMDIASTGMLTWIKADRKIRPVRTLRQALLQGRLYEELSLNAELSHGWEFQHPRADNSWGGWWIRLKKRNCQLLLVPNGDTQTIRALVDSRWQPMSVDAAVIPYGWSGELLSSPKIVALLPVKDFLNRKQWTYSLPDPSGTPECSDWWGILTGSPNLHPALLQAQTFRAMELYTAALRVLHPLLQHYPTPAVRREFHLCQEELAYQEKLEIGHLHSSLLRSNAAFDSRRASDVTLPPYAGPLMKELVEPRTVPDSLFRAIEHYTRGDWESALKELTADDSESLYAKAQIQLESGDPEGAKATFQKLIQLHPDDQLANPSKNMVETLQ
;
A
#
# COMPACT_ATOMS: atom_id res chain seq x y z
N THR A 1 11.89 8.42 -17.55
CA THR A 1 13.09 9.27 -17.67
C THR A 1 13.88 9.42 -16.38
N PHE A 2 13.27 9.26 -15.19
CA PHE A 2 13.98 9.24 -13.88
C PHE A 2 14.94 8.04 -13.70
N VAL A 3 14.65 6.92 -14.36
CA VAL A 3 15.37 5.64 -14.24
C VAL A 3 16.81 5.68 -14.80
N LEU A 4 17.13 6.62 -15.69
CA LEU A 4 18.47 6.70 -16.29
C LEU A 4 19.53 7.36 -15.38
N PHE A 5 19.10 8.11 -14.35
CA PHE A 5 20.00 8.87 -13.47
C PHE A 5 20.10 8.32 -12.04
N ALA A 6 19.12 7.54 -11.56
CA ALA A 6 19.17 7.03 -10.17
C ALA A 6 20.24 5.92 -9.99
N ILE A 7 20.50 5.14 -11.03
CA ILE A 7 21.27 3.89 -10.92
C ILE A 7 22.79 4.10 -10.77
N PRO A 8 23.45 5.07 -11.45
CA PRO A 8 24.88 5.28 -11.27
C PRO A 8 25.22 5.86 -9.88
N ALA A 9 24.45 6.84 -9.38
CA ALA A 9 24.64 7.43 -8.05
C ALA A 9 24.59 6.39 -6.92
N TRP A 10 23.80 5.34 -7.08
CA TRP A 10 23.60 4.32 -6.06
C TRP A 10 24.74 3.31 -5.91
N THR A 11 25.73 3.31 -6.82
CA THR A 11 26.76 2.24 -6.82
C THR A 11 28.21 2.71 -6.86
N ASN A 12 28.51 3.98 -7.15
CA ASN A 12 29.90 4.47 -7.13
C ASN A 12 30.01 5.98 -6.88
N GLN A 13 30.96 6.41 -6.04
CA GLN A 13 31.23 7.82 -5.69
C GLN A 13 31.55 8.67 -6.94
N ASP A 14 32.11 8.07 -7.99
CA ASP A 14 32.42 8.72 -9.28
C ASP A 14 31.18 9.11 -10.09
N SER A 15 30.01 8.59 -9.72
CA SER A 15 28.75 8.76 -10.46
C SER A 15 27.89 9.91 -9.93
N LEU A 16 28.36 10.61 -8.89
CA LEU A 16 27.59 11.63 -8.19
C LEU A 16 27.38 12.88 -9.06
N ALA A 17 28.40 13.28 -9.82
CA ALA A 17 28.34 14.42 -10.75
C ALA A 17 27.26 14.26 -11.85
N PRO A 18 27.19 13.15 -12.63
CA PRO A 18 26.17 13.00 -13.66
C PRO A 18 24.73 12.92 -13.12
N CYS A 19 24.53 12.44 -11.88
CA CYS A 19 23.19 12.35 -11.28
C CYS A 19 22.70 13.70 -10.76
N VAL A 20 23.61 14.50 -10.19
CA VAL A 20 23.34 15.90 -9.85
C VAL A 20 22.99 16.71 -11.10
N ILE A 21 23.71 16.48 -12.22
CA ILE A 21 23.39 17.12 -13.50
C ILE A 21 22.00 16.70 -14.01
N GLY A 22 21.64 15.41 -13.91
CA GLY A 22 20.33 14.90 -14.31
C GLY A 22 19.16 15.51 -13.53
N ILE A 23 19.26 15.56 -12.20
CA ILE A 23 18.25 16.18 -11.32
C ILE A 23 18.14 17.69 -11.61
N SER A 24 19.28 18.37 -11.82
CA SER A 24 19.30 19.79 -12.14
C SER A 24 18.64 20.09 -13.49
N LEU A 25 18.87 19.24 -14.50
CA LEU A 25 18.24 19.38 -15.82
C LEU A 25 16.72 19.15 -15.74
N LEU A 26 16.27 18.17 -14.95
CA LEU A 26 14.85 17.90 -14.72
C LEU A 26 14.16 19.07 -13.99
N ALA A 27 14.80 19.60 -12.95
CA ALA A 27 14.31 20.79 -12.24
C ALA A 27 14.22 22.00 -13.19
N CYS A 28 15.22 22.21 -14.05
CA CYS A 28 15.18 23.24 -15.09
C CYS A 28 14.06 23.01 -16.11
N GLN A 29 13.79 21.76 -16.50
CA GLN A 29 12.73 21.42 -17.45
C GLN A 29 11.33 21.62 -16.84
N CYS A 30 11.13 21.27 -15.57
CA CYS A 30 9.91 21.54 -14.82
C CYS A 30 9.69 23.05 -14.61
N LEU A 31 10.73 23.81 -14.29
CA LEU A 31 10.68 25.28 -14.18
C LEU A 31 10.43 25.98 -15.52
N ALA A 32 10.80 25.35 -16.64
CA ALA A 32 10.50 25.85 -17.99
C ALA A 32 9.07 25.52 -18.43
N ALA A 33 8.55 24.35 -18.06
CA ALA A 33 7.18 23.91 -18.38
C ALA A 33 6.11 24.61 -17.53
N HIS A 34 6.43 24.96 -16.28
CA HIS A 34 5.54 25.67 -15.36
C HIS A 34 6.25 26.91 -14.79
N PRO A 35 6.04 28.11 -15.36
CA PRO A 35 6.71 29.31 -14.88
C PRO A 35 6.20 29.69 -13.49
N VAL A 36 6.96 29.35 -12.46
CA VAL A 36 6.71 29.79 -11.08
C VAL A 36 6.86 31.31 -11.04
N SER A 37 5.77 32.02 -10.70
CA SER A 37 5.78 33.48 -10.54
C SER A 37 6.36 33.85 -9.17
N PHE A 38 7.59 34.39 -9.15
CA PHE A 38 8.27 34.87 -7.94
C PHE A 38 7.71 36.23 -7.45
N ASN A 39 6.39 36.43 -7.49
CA ASN A 39 5.79 37.73 -7.16
C ASN A 39 5.66 37.99 -5.65
N SER A 40 5.90 37.00 -4.77
CA SER A 40 5.68 37.15 -3.32
C SER A 40 6.91 37.51 -2.49
N LEU A 41 8.13 37.42 -3.06
CA LEU A 41 9.35 37.77 -2.33
C LEU A 41 9.78 39.19 -2.71
N LYS A 42 9.75 40.12 -1.73
CA LYS A 42 10.28 41.52 -1.80
C LYS A 42 11.80 41.60 -2.06
N VAL A 43 12.38 40.59 -2.71
CA VAL A 43 13.79 40.46 -3.09
C VAL A 43 14.03 40.93 -4.54
N SER A 44 12.96 41.22 -5.28
CA SER A 44 12.98 41.58 -6.72
C SER A 44 13.77 42.85 -7.09
N ARG A 45 14.23 43.65 -6.12
CA ARG A 45 15.06 44.84 -6.38
C ARG A 45 16.55 44.54 -6.58
N TYR A 46 17.05 43.37 -6.18
CA TYR A 46 18.49 43.06 -6.23
C TYR A 46 18.85 41.82 -7.04
N ILE A 47 17.86 41.01 -7.41
CA ILE A 47 18.09 39.72 -8.07
C ILE A 47 17.22 39.66 -9.32
N SER A 48 17.86 39.63 -10.50
CA SER A 48 17.14 39.40 -11.74
C SER A 48 16.46 38.02 -11.70
N PRO A 49 15.31 37.81 -12.37
CA PRO A 49 14.59 36.54 -12.32
C PRO A 49 15.44 35.35 -12.78
N LEU A 50 16.41 35.57 -13.68
CA LEU A 50 17.42 34.57 -14.07
C LEU A 50 18.41 34.23 -12.93
N MET A 51 18.89 35.26 -12.23
CA MET A 51 19.80 35.08 -11.09
C MET A 51 19.10 34.43 -9.89
N GLY A 52 17.80 34.72 -9.69
CA GLY A 52 16.97 34.07 -8.68
C GLY A 52 16.74 32.59 -8.98
N ARG A 53 16.48 32.25 -10.26
CA ARG A 53 16.40 30.86 -10.73
C ARG A 53 17.74 30.13 -10.55
N ALA A 54 18.85 30.76 -10.93
CA ALA A 54 20.18 30.18 -10.76
C ALA A 54 20.53 29.96 -9.27
N PHE A 55 20.21 30.93 -8.40
CA PHE A 55 20.44 30.80 -6.97
C PHE A 55 19.58 29.70 -6.34
N LEU A 56 18.33 29.56 -6.77
CA LEU A 56 17.45 28.49 -6.32
C LEU A 56 17.95 27.12 -6.79
N VAL A 57 18.37 26.99 -8.05
CA VAL A 57 18.97 25.74 -8.56
C VAL A 57 20.25 25.41 -7.80
N ILE A 58 21.14 26.38 -7.56
CA ILE A 58 22.37 26.19 -6.79
C ILE A 58 22.06 25.83 -5.32
N ALA A 59 21.08 26.48 -4.70
CA ALA A 59 20.69 26.19 -3.32
C ALA A 59 20.09 24.78 -3.20
N VAL A 60 19.20 24.39 -4.12
CA VAL A 60 18.68 23.02 -4.22
C VAL A 60 19.82 22.03 -4.43
N LEU A 61 20.76 22.34 -5.32
CA LEU A 61 21.93 21.50 -5.61
C LEU A 61 22.83 21.33 -4.38
N VAL A 62 23.12 22.40 -3.65
CA VAL A 62 23.93 22.39 -2.42
C VAL A 62 23.21 21.66 -1.29
N ILE A 63 21.90 21.89 -1.12
CA ILE A 63 21.08 21.19 -0.11
C ILE A 63 21.08 19.71 -0.44
N CYS A 64 20.75 19.30 -1.68
CA CYS A 64 20.79 17.91 -2.12
C CYS A 64 22.18 17.29 -1.94
N LEU A 65 23.28 18.01 -2.21
CA LEU A 65 24.64 17.51 -1.99
C LEU A 65 24.96 17.33 -0.48
N LYS A 66 24.54 18.28 0.35
CA LYS A 66 24.79 18.30 1.79
C LYS A 66 23.98 17.25 2.54
N THR A 67 22.73 17.06 2.16
CA THR A 67 21.90 16.01 2.72
C THR A 67 22.31 14.64 2.15
N ALA A 68 22.70 14.53 0.87
CA ALA A 68 23.17 13.25 0.30
C ALA A 68 24.50 12.79 0.92
N SER A 69 25.36 13.74 1.32
CA SER A 69 26.61 13.44 2.02
C SER A 69 26.43 13.04 3.48
N GLY A 70 25.24 13.22 4.08
CA GLY A 70 24.97 12.87 5.49
C GLY A 70 25.82 13.67 6.49
N THR A 71 26.22 14.89 6.12
CA THR A 71 27.14 15.71 6.94
C THR A 71 26.44 16.72 7.86
N LEU A 72 25.11 16.63 7.98
CA LEU A 72 24.35 17.43 8.94
C LEU A 72 24.39 16.76 10.31
N ALA A 73 24.89 17.50 11.32
CA ALA A 73 24.90 17.04 12.69
C ALA A 73 23.46 16.73 13.15
N GLY A 74 23.21 15.49 13.59
CA GLY A 74 21.88 15.02 14.02
C GLY A 74 21.11 14.18 12.99
N GLN A 75 21.59 14.02 11.75
CA GLN A 75 20.98 13.11 10.77
C GLN A 75 21.68 11.74 10.78
N SER A 76 20.94 10.69 11.14
CA SER A 76 21.45 9.30 11.16
C SER A 76 21.39 8.60 9.79
N GLN A 77 20.74 9.20 8.78
CA GLN A 77 20.59 8.59 7.44
C GLN A 77 20.79 9.61 6.30
N ARG A 78 21.42 9.15 5.20
CA ARG A 78 21.78 9.93 4.00
C ARG A 78 20.59 10.10 3.06
N LEU A 79 20.52 11.24 2.36
CA LEU A 79 19.43 11.59 1.43
C LEU A 79 19.19 10.50 0.38
N GLY A 80 17.93 10.15 0.28
CA GLY A 80 17.31 9.17 -0.61
C GLY A 80 15.87 8.95 -0.19
N TRP A 81 15.61 9.17 1.11
CA TRP A 81 14.43 8.69 1.81
C TRP A 81 13.45 9.80 2.22
N GLY A 82 13.85 11.07 2.07
CA GLY A 82 13.01 12.26 2.31
C GLY A 82 12.48 12.93 1.04
N ILE A 83 12.45 12.23 -0.09
CA ILE A 83 11.89 12.76 -1.35
C ILE A 83 10.78 11.84 -1.87
N THR A 84 10.92 10.53 -1.64
CA THR A 84 9.93 9.54 -2.07
C THR A 84 9.73 8.52 -0.97
N PRO A 85 8.51 8.39 -0.41
CA PRO A 85 8.20 7.45 0.68
C PRO A 85 8.28 5.96 0.27
N GLU A 86 8.26 5.64 -1.02
CA GLU A 86 8.60 4.30 -1.53
C GLU A 86 10.06 3.92 -1.31
N LEU A 87 10.90 4.93 -1.03
CA LEU A 87 12.24 4.78 -0.52
C LEU A 87 12.19 5.13 0.97
N ASP A 88 11.38 4.45 1.79
CA ASP A 88 11.53 4.47 3.27
C ASP A 88 12.10 3.12 3.78
N ILE A 89 13.24 3.12 4.49
CA ILE A 89 13.96 1.93 4.96
C ILE A 89 13.66 1.68 6.41
N THR A 90 13.12 2.65 7.15
CA THR A 90 13.02 2.61 8.61
C THR A 90 12.34 1.32 9.06
N LEU A 91 11.13 1.07 8.53
CA LEU A 91 10.32 -0.11 8.84
C LEU A 91 10.93 -1.40 8.30
N LEU A 92 11.51 -1.37 7.09
CA LEU A 92 12.23 -2.53 6.56
C LEU A 92 13.44 -2.88 7.44
N ALA A 93 14.22 -1.90 7.86
CA ALA A 93 15.40 -2.05 8.70
C ALA A 93 15.03 -2.55 10.10
N GLN A 94 13.91 -2.11 10.66
CA GLN A 94 13.37 -2.66 11.92
C GLN A 94 12.96 -4.14 11.78
N ALA A 95 12.42 -4.52 10.62
CA ALA A 95 12.01 -5.90 10.36
C ALA A 95 13.21 -6.83 10.15
N ILE A 96 14.15 -6.49 9.27
CA ILE A 96 15.24 -7.39 8.85
C ILE A 96 16.59 -7.10 9.51
N GLY A 97 16.82 -5.87 9.98
CA GLY A 97 18.11 -5.43 10.54
C GLY A 97 18.61 -6.30 11.69
N PRO A 98 17.79 -6.60 12.71
CA PRO A 98 18.20 -7.41 13.86
C PRO A 98 18.43 -8.90 13.57
N VAL A 99 17.99 -9.41 12.41
CA VAL A 99 17.99 -10.85 12.11
C VAL A 99 19.21 -11.23 11.29
N ASP A 100 20.02 -12.18 11.76
CA ASP A 100 21.28 -12.57 11.10
C ASP A 100 21.04 -13.58 9.97
N TYR A 101 20.55 -13.11 8.82
CA TYR A 101 20.32 -13.93 7.64
C TYR A 101 21.61 -14.28 6.89
N GLU A 102 21.68 -15.48 6.31
CA GLU A 102 22.80 -15.97 5.51
C GLU A 102 22.34 -16.61 4.19
N GLY A 103 22.91 -16.17 3.06
CA GLY A 103 22.56 -16.74 1.75
C GLY A 103 22.00 -15.70 0.82
N THR A 104 20.84 -15.94 0.20
CA THR A 104 20.30 -15.03 -0.80
C THR A 104 18.93 -14.45 -0.47
N ALA A 105 18.68 -13.27 -1.02
CA ALA A 105 17.38 -12.64 -1.06
C ALA A 105 16.95 -12.41 -2.51
N HIS A 106 15.65 -12.52 -2.76
CA HIS A 106 15.06 -12.14 -4.04
C HIS A 106 14.29 -10.84 -3.87
N GLY A 107 14.76 -9.77 -4.53
CA GLY A 107 14.04 -8.51 -4.64
C GLY A 107 13.32 -8.44 -5.98
N MET A 108 12.02 -8.12 -5.95
CA MET A 108 11.23 -8.07 -7.19
C MET A 108 11.61 -6.90 -8.08
N ASP A 109 12.12 -5.80 -7.51
CA ASP A 109 12.56 -4.63 -8.22
C ASP A 109 13.95 -4.14 -7.77
N ILE A 110 14.41 -3.08 -8.44
CA ILE A 110 15.72 -2.49 -8.17
C ILE A 110 15.72 -1.79 -6.79
N ALA A 111 14.62 -1.15 -6.40
CA ALA A 111 14.52 -0.42 -5.13
C ALA A 111 14.66 -1.39 -3.95
N SER A 112 13.85 -2.45 -3.90
CA SER A 112 13.88 -3.51 -2.88
C SER A 112 15.27 -4.10 -2.71
N THR A 113 15.92 -4.40 -3.84
CA THR A 113 17.27 -4.95 -3.84
C THR A 113 18.29 -3.95 -3.27
N GLY A 114 18.18 -2.67 -3.64
CA GLY A 114 19.01 -1.60 -3.13
C GLY A 114 18.86 -1.43 -1.61
N MET A 115 17.63 -1.41 -1.11
CA MET A 115 17.34 -1.27 0.32
C MET A 115 17.98 -2.37 1.15
N LEU A 116 17.89 -3.62 0.67
CA LEU A 116 18.53 -4.76 1.33
C LEU A 116 20.03 -4.56 1.46
N THR A 117 20.70 -4.21 0.36
CA THR A 117 22.16 -4.05 0.35
C THR A 117 22.61 -2.91 1.27
N TRP A 118 21.75 -1.94 1.52
CA TRP A 118 21.99 -0.85 2.45
C TRP A 118 21.88 -1.31 3.91
N ILE A 119 20.78 -1.98 4.27
CA ILE A 119 20.52 -2.44 5.63
C ILE A 119 21.50 -3.55 6.04
N LYS A 120 21.79 -4.48 5.12
CA LYS A 120 22.67 -5.64 5.32
C LYS A 120 24.04 -5.41 4.68
N ALA A 121 24.73 -4.39 5.18
CA ALA A 121 26.07 -4.01 4.72
C ALA A 121 27.15 -5.08 5.04
N ASP A 122 26.87 -6.01 5.95
CA ASP A 122 27.72 -7.16 6.29
C ASP A 122 27.84 -8.20 5.15
N ARG A 123 26.96 -8.12 4.14
CA ARG A 123 26.92 -8.98 2.94
C ARG A 123 26.76 -10.47 3.26
N LYS A 124 26.24 -10.83 4.43
CA LYS A 124 25.92 -12.22 4.79
C LYS A 124 24.72 -12.74 3.99
N ILE A 125 23.69 -11.91 3.89
CA ILE A 125 22.62 -12.09 2.91
C ILE A 125 22.88 -11.20 1.69
N ARG A 126 22.76 -11.75 0.49
CA ARG A 126 23.01 -11.03 -0.76
C ARG A 126 21.83 -11.14 -1.70
N PRO A 127 21.49 -10.07 -2.44
CA PRO A 127 20.50 -10.23 -3.49
C PRO A 127 21.00 -11.21 -4.55
N VAL A 128 20.11 -12.07 -5.05
CA VAL A 128 20.45 -13.03 -6.11
C VAL A 128 21.01 -12.28 -7.33
N ARG A 129 20.23 -11.31 -7.83
CA ARG A 129 20.59 -10.37 -8.90
C ARG A 129 19.69 -9.14 -8.78
N THR A 130 20.17 -7.98 -9.21
CA THR A 130 19.27 -6.88 -9.59
C THR A 130 18.69 -7.11 -10.98
N LEU A 131 17.53 -6.54 -11.31
CA LEU A 131 16.99 -6.57 -12.68
C LEU A 131 17.99 -6.03 -13.72
N ARG A 132 18.79 -5.03 -13.34
CA ARG A 132 19.88 -4.52 -14.19
C ARG A 132 20.98 -5.55 -14.41
N GLN A 133 21.44 -6.23 -13.36
CA GLN A 133 22.42 -7.30 -13.51
C GLN A 133 21.87 -8.46 -14.35
N ALA A 134 20.60 -8.81 -14.14
CA ALA A 134 19.92 -9.83 -14.95
C ALA A 134 19.87 -9.44 -16.43
N LEU A 135 19.57 -8.17 -16.75
CA LEU A 135 19.64 -7.66 -18.12
C LEU A 135 21.05 -7.75 -18.71
N LEU A 136 22.07 -7.29 -17.99
CA LEU A 136 23.46 -7.34 -18.46
C LEU A 136 23.99 -8.77 -18.64
N GLN A 137 23.48 -9.72 -17.87
CA GLN A 137 23.85 -11.14 -17.93
C GLN A 137 22.99 -11.96 -18.89
N GLY A 138 22.02 -11.35 -19.60
CA GLY A 138 21.11 -12.07 -20.50
C GLY A 138 20.09 -12.96 -19.79
N ARG A 139 19.82 -12.72 -18.49
CA ARG A 139 18.91 -13.49 -17.63
C ARG A 139 17.68 -12.71 -17.17
N LEU A 140 17.38 -11.57 -17.80
CA LEU A 140 16.22 -10.75 -17.42
C LEU A 140 14.92 -11.54 -17.49
N TYR A 141 14.74 -12.35 -18.53
CA TYR A 141 13.55 -13.18 -18.69
C TYR A 141 13.37 -14.15 -17.50
N GLU A 142 14.46 -14.74 -16.99
CA GLU A 142 14.38 -15.60 -15.82
C GLU A 142 13.80 -14.84 -14.62
N GLU A 143 14.30 -13.64 -14.31
CA GLU A 143 13.84 -12.87 -13.16
C GLU A 143 12.40 -12.36 -13.33
N LEU A 144 12.03 -11.89 -14.52
CA LEU A 144 10.65 -11.48 -14.80
C LEU A 144 9.68 -12.67 -14.74
N SER A 145 10.09 -13.83 -15.23
CA SER A 145 9.32 -15.07 -15.13
C SER A 145 9.16 -15.52 -13.67
N LEU A 146 10.16 -15.33 -12.81
CA LEU A 146 10.01 -15.63 -11.38
C LEU A 146 9.01 -14.70 -10.71
N ASN A 147 9.11 -13.40 -11.00
CA ASN A 147 8.18 -12.40 -10.47
C ASN A 147 6.75 -12.69 -10.96
N ALA A 148 6.57 -13.08 -12.22
CA ALA A 148 5.29 -13.51 -12.73
C ALA A 148 4.79 -14.81 -12.07
N GLU A 149 5.64 -15.82 -11.88
CA GLU A 149 5.26 -17.05 -11.16
C GLU A 149 4.80 -16.73 -9.72
N LEU A 150 5.50 -15.82 -9.03
CA LEU A 150 5.12 -15.32 -7.71
C LEU A 150 3.77 -14.60 -7.74
N SER A 151 3.57 -13.68 -8.68
CA SER A 151 2.33 -12.90 -8.78
C SER A 151 1.10 -13.74 -9.14
N HIS A 152 1.29 -14.86 -9.85
CA HIS A 152 0.22 -15.80 -10.21
C HIS A 152 0.03 -16.93 -9.18
N GLY A 153 0.86 -17.01 -8.13
CA GLY A 153 0.77 -18.04 -7.10
C GLY A 153 1.16 -19.45 -7.56
N TRP A 154 1.95 -19.60 -8.63
CA TRP A 154 2.31 -20.91 -9.18
C TRP A 154 3.42 -21.59 -8.37
N GLU A 155 3.07 -22.27 -7.27
CA GLU A 155 4.04 -22.79 -6.28
C GLU A 155 4.88 -23.99 -6.79
N PHE A 156 4.25 -25.07 -7.27
CA PHE A 156 4.95 -26.34 -7.51
C PHE A 156 5.12 -26.75 -8.97
N GLN A 157 4.09 -26.70 -9.83
CA GLN A 157 4.17 -27.21 -11.20
C GLN A 157 3.34 -26.39 -12.19
N HIS A 158 4.02 -25.59 -13.02
CA HIS A 158 3.46 -24.99 -14.23
C HIS A 158 4.40 -25.25 -15.41
N PRO A 159 3.88 -25.55 -16.62
CA PRO A 159 4.70 -25.59 -17.82
C PRO A 159 5.23 -24.19 -18.15
N ARG A 160 6.54 -24.04 -18.27
CA ARG A 160 7.17 -22.77 -18.61
C ARG A 160 7.39 -22.63 -20.11
N ALA A 161 7.64 -21.39 -20.56
CA ALA A 161 7.98 -21.10 -21.96
C ALA A 161 9.30 -21.75 -22.40
N ASP A 162 10.16 -22.14 -21.46
CA ASP A 162 11.41 -22.87 -21.72
C ASP A 162 11.22 -24.41 -21.74
N ASN A 163 9.97 -24.90 -21.77
CA ASN A 163 9.58 -26.31 -21.67
C ASN A 163 10.02 -27.01 -20.36
N SER A 164 10.54 -26.26 -19.37
CA SER A 164 10.79 -26.82 -18.05
C SER A 164 9.51 -26.83 -17.22
N TRP A 165 9.43 -27.79 -16.29
CA TRP A 165 8.35 -27.86 -15.32
C TRP A 165 8.81 -27.25 -13.99
N GLY A 166 7.97 -26.40 -13.40
CA GLY A 166 8.15 -25.99 -12.01
C GLY A 166 7.39 -24.72 -11.67
N GLY A 167 7.34 -24.43 -10.37
CA GLY A 167 6.86 -23.15 -9.84
C GLY A 167 7.97 -22.35 -9.16
N TRP A 168 7.59 -21.19 -8.61
CA TRP A 168 8.53 -20.25 -8.00
C TRP A 168 9.28 -20.89 -6.83
N TRP A 169 8.66 -21.82 -6.10
CA TRP A 169 9.24 -22.50 -4.94
C TRP A 169 10.57 -23.18 -5.22
N ILE A 170 10.60 -24.00 -6.28
CA ILE A 170 11.79 -24.78 -6.65
C ILE A 170 12.95 -23.83 -7.00
N ARG A 171 12.64 -22.67 -7.60
CA ARG A 171 13.64 -21.68 -7.97
C ARG A 171 14.21 -20.97 -6.75
N LEU A 172 13.35 -20.56 -5.81
CA LEU A 172 13.80 -19.95 -4.55
C LEU A 172 14.64 -20.93 -3.72
N LYS A 173 14.23 -22.20 -3.65
CA LYS A 173 15.00 -23.25 -2.96
C LYS A 173 16.37 -23.47 -3.61
N LYS A 174 16.44 -23.56 -4.95
CA LYS A 174 17.72 -23.70 -5.68
C LYS A 174 18.65 -22.49 -5.47
N ARG A 175 18.08 -21.30 -5.23
CA ARG A 175 18.83 -20.07 -4.97
C ARG A 175 19.29 -19.94 -3.50
N ASN A 176 18.88 -20.86 -2.61
CA ASN A 176 19.02 -20.69 -1.17
C ASN A 176 18.46 -19.32 -0.73
N CYS A 177 17.25 -19.01 -1.18
CA CYS A 177 16.57 -17.75 -0.90
C CYS A 177 15.94 -17.83 0.50
N GLN A 178 16.39 -16.95 1.41
CA GLN A 178 15.86 -16.81 2.77
C GLN A 178 14.89 -15.64 2.91
N LEU A 179 15.00 -14.64 2.02
CA LEU A 179 14.19 -13.43 2.11
C LEU A 179 13.59 -13.08 0.74
N LEU A 180 12.29 -12.83 0.73
CA LEU A 180 11.58 -12.24 -0.39
C LEU A 180 11.29 -10.78 -0.08
N LEU A 181 11.56 -9.88 -1.02
CA LEU A 181 11.31 -8.45 -0.87
C LEU A 181 10.34 -8.00 -1.95
N VAL A 182 9.12 -7.68 -1.51
CA VAL A 182 7.98 -7.33 -2.36
C VAL A 182 7.67 -5.85 -2.18
N PRO A 183 7.63 -5.04 -3.25
CA PRO A 183 7.26 -3.63 -3.17
C PRO A 183 5.88 -3.43 -2.55
N ASN A 184 5.71 -2.38 -1.75
CA ASN A 184 4.41 -1.96 -1.25
C ASN A 184 3.50 -1.60 -2.45
N GLY A 185 2.26 -2.08 -2.44
CA GLY A 185 1.30 -1.91 -3.53
C GLY A 185 1.37 -2.94 -4.66
N ASP A 186 2.32 -3.90 -4.65
CA ASP A 186 2.25 -5.08 -5.53
C ASP A 186 1.17 -6.06 -5.03
N THR A 187 -0.08 -5.66 -5.25
CA THR A 187 -1.26 -6.38 -4.74
C THR A 187 -1.34 -7.82 -5.25
N GLN A 188 -0.84 -8.11 -6.45
CA GLN A 188 -0.93 -9.46 -7.01
C GLN A 188 -0.01 -10.42 -6.28
N THR A 189 1.26 -10.02 -6.11
CA THR A 189 2.23 -10.85 -5.41
C THR A 189 1.92 -10.97 -3.94
N ILE A 190 1.55 -9.87 -3.28
CA ILE A 190 1.14 -9.90 -1.86
C ILE A 190 -0.01 -10.88 -1.68
N ARG A 191 -1.05 -10.80 -2.54
CA ARG A 191 -2.21 -11.69 -2.46
C ARG A 191 -1.85 -13.14 -2.69
N ALA A 192 -1.04 -13.44 -3.70
CA ALA A 192 -0.59 -14.79 -4.01
C ALA A 192 0.25 -15.43 -2.89
N LEU A 193 0.90 -14.60 -2.07
CA LEU A 193 1.72 -15.06 -0.95
C LEU A 193 0.93 -15.29 0.34
N VAL A 194 -0.30 -14.76 0.49
CA VAL A 194 -1.11 -14.87 1.71
C VAL A 194 -1.26 -16.32 2.18
N ASP A 195 -1.64 -17.22 1.26
CA ASP A 195 -1.86 -18.65 1.54
C ASP A 195 -0.58 -19.48 1.51
N SER A 196 0.57 -18.85 1.26
CA SER A 196 1.85 -19.54 1.10
C SER A 196 2.59 -19.69 2.43
N ARG A 197 3.67 -20.48 2.42
CA ARG A 197 4.58 -20.57 3.58
C ARG A 197 5.41 -19.30 3.81
N TRP A 198 5.48 -18.42 2.81
CA TRP A 198 6.15 -17.14 2.91
C TRP A 198 5.18 -16.12 3.48
N GLN A 199 5.49 -15.64 4.68
CA GLN A 199 4.61 -14.76 5.43
C GLN A 199 5.28 -13.38 5.61
N PRO A 200 4.51 -12.28 5.58
CA PRO A 200 5.07 -10.94 5.73
C PRO A 200 5.59 -10.74 7.15
N MET A 201 6.64 -9.92 7.28
CA MET A 201 7.24 -9.53 8.57
C MET A 201 7.02 -8.04 8.91
N SER A 202 6.36 -7.30 8.03
CA SER A 202 5.85 -5.93 8.24
C SER A 202 4.56 -5.76 7.44
N VAL A 203 3.72 -4.81 7.82
CA VAL A 203 2.44 -4.47 7.17
C VAL A 203 2.48 -3.14 6.41
N ASP A 204 3.48 -2.31 6.67
CA ASP A 204 3.53 -0.89 6.30
C ASP A 204 4.88 -0.43 5.73
N ALA A 205 5.88 -1.31 5.70
CA ALA A 205 7.16 -0.99 5.07
C ALA A 205 7.01 -0.70 3.57
N ALA A 206 7.77 0.26 3.05
CA ALA A 206 7.81 0.60 1.62
C ALA A 206 8.17 -0.60 0.73
N VAL A 207 8.94 -1.53 1.30
CA VAL A 207 9.20 -2.86 0.75
C VAL A 207 8.91 -3.86 1.86
N ILE A 208 7.96 -4.76 1.61
CA ILE A 208 7.47 -5.72 2.58
C ILE A 208 8.38 -6.94 2.56
N PRO A 209 9.11 -7.22 3.65
CA PRO A 209 9.94 -8.39 3.74
C PRO A 209 9.09 -9.62 4.08
N TYR A 210 9.18 -10.65 3.25
CA TYR A 210 8.56 -11.95 3.44
C TYR A 210 9.63 -12.95 3.89
N GLY A 211 9.36 -13.63 5.00
CA GLY A 211 10.19 -14.68 5.54
C GLY A 211 9.48 -16.02 5.49
N TRP A 212 10.24 -17.10 5.61
CA TRP A 212 9.67 -18.44 5.62
C TRP A 212 9.16 -18.80 7.04
N SER A 213 7.89 -19.17 7.15
CA SER A 213 7.22 -19.46 8.44
C SER A 213 7.82 -20.61 9.26
N GLY A 214 8.41 -21.62 8.62
CA GLY A 214 9.17 -22.71 9.24
C GLY A 214 10.67 -22.45 9.47
N GLU A 215 11.17 -21.23 9.31
CA GLU A 215 12.59 -20.88 9.52
C GLU A 215 12.78 -20.13 10.84
N LEU A 216 13.70 -20.62 11.68
CA LEU A 216 13.92 -20.12 13.04
C LEU A 216 14.20 -18.61 13.11
N LEU A 217 14.82 -18.05 12.07
CA LEU A 217 15.19 -16.64 11.99
C LEU A 217 13.98 -15.72 11.73
N SER A 218 13.05 -16.15 10.87
CA SER A 218 11.90 -15.34 10.44
C SER A 218 10.66 -15.57 11.31
N SER A 219 10.45 -16.78 11.84
CA SER A 219 9.24 -17.13 12.61
C SER A 219 8.93 -16.14 13.75
N PRO A 220 9.89 -15.67 14.57
CA PRO A 220 9.58 -14.73 15.65
C PRO A 220 8.98 -13.40 15.16
N LYS A 221 9.48 -12.87 14.03
CA LYS A 221 8.97 -11.64 13.44
C LYS A 221 7.58 -11.84 12.81
N ILE A 222 7.36 -12.99 12.17
CA ILE A 222 6.05 -13.36 11.61
C ILE A 222 5.01 -13.46 12.72
N VAL A 223 5.33 -14.16 13.82
CA VAL A 223 4.43 -14.32 14.97
C VAL A 223 4.15 -12.98 15.65
N ALA A 224 5.16 -12.11 15.78
CA ALA A 224 4.97 -10.77 16.33
C ALA A 224 4.05 -9.87 15.48
N LEU A 225 3.89 -10.18 14.18
CA LEU A 225 3.03 -9.42 13.27
C LEU A 225 1.55 -9.83 13.38
N LEU A 226 1.24 -11.06 13.81
CA LEU A 226 -0.14 -11.53 13.95
C LEU A 226 -1.02 -10.63 14.84
N PRO A 227 -0.62 -10.25 16.08
CA PRO A 227 -1.42 -9.33 16.89
C PRO A 227 -1.51 -7.92 16.29
N VAL A 228 -0.51 -7.49 15.51
CA VAL A 228 -0.55 -6.19 14.81
C VAL A 228 -1.60 -6.19 13.71
N LYS A 229 -1.67 -7.27 12.91
CA LYS A 229 -2.71 -7.45 11.89
C LYS A 229 -4.11 -7.47 12.51
N ASP A 230 -4.26 -8.19 13.62
CA ASP A 230 -5.52 -8.26 14.37
C ASP A 230 -5.93 -6.88 14.91
N PHE A 231 -4.99 -6.14 15.51
CA PHE A 231 -5.20 -4.78 15.96
C PHE A 231 -5.65 -3.85 14.82
N LEU A 232 -4.94 -3.90 13.68
CA LEU A 232 -5.23 -3.06 12.53
C LEU A 232 -6.60 -3.36 11.91
N ASN A 233 -7.05 -4.62 11.92
CA ASN A 233 -8.33 -4.94 11.29
C ASN A 233 -9.53 -4.81 12.24
N ARG A 234 -9.34 -5.04 13.55
CA ARG A 234 -10.48 -5.26 14.48
C ARG A 234 -10.52 -4.33 15.68
N LYS A 235 -9.38 -3.80 16.14
CA LYS A 235 -9.34 -2.97 17.36
C LYS A 235 -9.56 -1.49 17.05
N GLN A 236 -9.69 -0.67 18.08
CA GLN A 236 -9.98 0.76 17.93
C GLN A 236 -8.73 1.53 17.49
N TRP A 237 -8.75 2.05 16.25
CA TRP A 237 -7.80 3.04 15.75
C TRP A 237 -8.39 3.77 14.55
N THR A 238 -7.85 4.96 14.26
CA THR A 238 -8.26 5.81 13.14
C THR A 238 -7.04 6.22 12.33
N TYR A 239 -7.22 6.36 11.01
CA TYR A 239 -6.16 6.83 10.13
C TYR A 239 -6.16 8.35 10.07
N SER A 240 -5.03 8.97 10.40
CA SER A 240 -4.79 10.39 10.16
C SER A 240 -4.15 10.59 8.79
N LEU A 241 -4.66 11.54 8.01
CA LEU A 241 -4.04 11.94 6.76
C LEU A 241 -2.60 12.45 7.02
N PRO A 242 -1.65 12.15 6.11
CA PRO A 242 -0.28 12.61 6.28
C PRO A 242 -0.20 14.14 6.26
N ASP A 243 0.65 14.70 7.12
CA ASP A 243 0.90 16.13 7.14
C ASP A 243 1.54 16.58 5.82
N PRO A 244 1.16 17.75 5.26
CA PRO A 244 1.76 18.28 4.03
C PRO A 244 3.27 18.54 4.15
N SER A 245 3.81 18.69 5.37
CA SER A 245 5.25 18.82 5.62
C SER A 245 6.01 17.50 5.53
N GLY A 246 5.29 16.37 5.49
CA GLY A 246 5.84 15.03 5.68
C GLY A 246 5.98 14.64 7.14
N THR A 247 6.59 13.48 7.38
CA THR A 247 6.88 12.94 8.73
C THR A 247 8.25 13.42 9.22
N PRO A 248 8.59 13.25 10.52
CA PRO A 248 9.93 13.53 11.02
C PRO A 248 11.05 12.81 10.25
N GLU A 249 10.71 11.69 9.59
CA GLU A 249 11.63 10.81 8.88
C GLU A 249 11.63 11.05 7.37
N CYS A 250 10.53 11.56 6.80
CA CYS A 250 10.39 11.83 5.37
C CYS A 250 9.78 13.21 5.11
N SER A 251 10.54 14.12 4.49
CA SER A 251 10.00 15.42 4.06
C SER A 251 9.13 15.29 2.80
N ASP A 252 7.90 15.80 2.85
CA ASP A 252 7.05 15.89 1.66
C ASP A 252 7.26 17.24 0.97
N TRP A 253 8.25 17.29 0.07
CA TRP A 253 8.53 18.50 -0.70
C TRP A 253 7.36 18.92 -1.57
N TRP A 254 6.52 17.97 -2.00
CA TRP A 254 5.32 18.27 -2.75
C TRP A 254 4.33 19.01 -1.86
N GLY A 255 3.98 18.44 -0.70
CA GLY A 255 3.06 19.09 0.23
C GLY A 255 3.56 20.42 0.80
N ILE A 256 4.88 20.59 0.97
CA ILE A 256 5.47 21.90 1.33
C ILE A 256 5.24 22.94 0.22
N LEU A 257 5.32 22.55 -1.04
CA LEU A 257 5.18 23.46 -2.18
C LEU A 257 3.73 23.71 -2.60
N THR A 258 2.85 22.70 -2.50
CA THR A 258 1.46 22.77 -2.96
C THR A 258 0.47 23.02 -1.83
N GLY A 259 0.87 22.79 -0.58
CA GLY A 259 -0.04 22.77 0.58
C GLY A 259 -0.95 21.54 0.62
N SER A 260 -0.76 20.56 -0.29
CA SER A 260 -1.54 19.32 -0.35
C SER A 260 -0.64 18.10 -0.14
N PRO A 261 -0.98 17.19 0.78
CA PRO A 261 -0.10 16.07 1.09
C PRO A 261 -0.04 15.09 -0.09
N ASN A 262 1.10 14.40 -0.23
CA ASN A 262 1.23 13.29 -1.16
C ASN A 262 0.35 12.11 -0.70
N LEU A 263 -0.69 11.81 -1.48
CA LEU A 263 -1.68 10.76 -1.17
C LEU A 263 -1.25 9.36 -1.61
N HIS A 264 -0.23 9.28 -2.47
CA HIS A 264 0.25 8.02 -3.03
C HIS A 264 0.62 6.96 -1.97
N PRO A 265 1.31 7.30 -0.85
CA PRO A 265 1.66 6.33 0.18
C PRO A 265 0.44 5.75 0.88
N ALA A 266 -0.56 6.60 1.17
CA ALA A 266 -1.80 6.17 1.78
C ALA A 266 -2.58 5.22 0.86
N LEU A 267 -2.57 5.49 -0.45
CA LEU A 267 -3.17 4.61 -1.45
C LEU A 267 -2.43 3.26 -1.55
N LEU A 268 -1.10 3.26 -1.61
CA LEU A 268 -0.29 2.03 -1.60
C LEU A 268 -0.53 1.21 -0.32
N GLN A 269 -0.64 1.89 0.83
CA GLN A 269 -0.93 1.25 2.10
C GLN A 269 -2.32 0.57 2.09
N ALA A 270 -3.34 1.26 1.60
CA ALA A 270 -4.67 0.68 1.45
C ALA A 270 -4.68 -0.54 0.51
N GLN A 271 -3.96 -0.45 -0.62
CA GLN A 271 -3.77 -1.55 -1.56
C GLN A 271 -3.10 -2.77 -0.91
N THR A 272 -2.04 -2.53 -0.15
CA THR A 272 -1.34 -3.57 0.60
C THR A 272 -2.23 -4.21 1.67
N PHE A 273 -2.98 -3.41 2.43
CA PHE A 273 -3.94 -3.94 3.40
C PHE A 273 -5.01 -4.81 2.73
N ARG A 274 -5.60 -4.37 1.61
CA ARG A 274 -6.55 -5.20 0.85
C ARG A 274 -5.89 -6.50 0.37
N ALA A 275 -4.68 -6.42 -0.19
CA ALA A 275 -3.97 -7.59 -0.67
C ALA A 275 -3.60 -8.58 0.45
N MET A 276 -3.39 -8.09 1.68
CA MET A 276 -3.20 -8.91 2.89
C MET A 276 -4.52 -9.36 3.55
N GLU A 277 -5.67 -9.13 2.93
CA GLU A 277 -7.01 -9.44 3.47
C GLU A 277 -7.40 -8.65 4.73
N LEU A 278 -6.77 -7.48 4.94
CA LEU A 278 -7.06 -6.55 6.03
C LEU A 278 -8.04 -5.47 5.55
N TYR A 279 -9.24 -5.90 5.14
CA TYR A 279 -10.22 -5.04 4.47
C TYR A 279 -10.69 -3.85 5.31
N THR A 280 -10.99 -4.07 6.59
CA THR A 280 -11.41 -2.99 7.50
C THR A 280 -10.28 -1.99 7.68
N ALA A 281 -9.03 -2.46 7.77
CA ALA A 281 -7.87 -1.58 7.83
C ALA A 281 -7.71 -0.76 6.54
N ALA A 282 -7.92 -1.37 5.36
CA ALA A 282 -7.89 -0.67 4.08
C ALA A 282 -8.99 0.41 4.01
N LEU A 283 -10.22 0.10 4.42
CA LEU A 283 -11.32 1.07 4.44
C LEU A 283 -11.08 2.23 5.41
N ARG A 284 -10.49 1.97 6.58
CA ARG A 284 -10.09 3.03 7.53
C ARG A 284 -9.12 4.04 6.91
N VAL A 285 -8.21 3.58 6.04
CA VAL A 285 -7.31 4.46 5.29
C VAL A 285 -8.04 5.17 4.15
N LEU A 286 -8.95 4.48 3.46
CA LEU A 286 -9.66 5.01 2.29
C LEU A 286 -10.75 6.04 2.64
N HIS A 287 -11.44 5.92 3.78
CA HIS A 287 -12.52 6.84 4.15
C HIS A 287 -12.09 8.31 4.24
N PRO A 288 -11.01 8.67 4.97
CA PRO A 288 -10.50 10.04 4.96
C PRO A 288 -10.05 10.51 3.57
N LEU A 289 -9.48 9.61 2.76
CA LEU A 289 -9.08 9.91 1.38
C LEU A 289 -10.29 10.20 0.49
N LEU A 290 -11.38 9.44 0.62
CA LEU A 290 -12.63 9.68 -0.11
C LEU A 290 -13.28 11.00 0.29
N GLN A 291 -13.27 11.32 1.58
CA GLN A 291 -13.90 12.52 2.11
C GLN A 291 -13.18 13.81 1.66
N HIS A 292 -11.85 13.81 1.71
CA HIS A 292 -11.05 15.02 1.47
C HIS A 292 -10.42 15.08 0.06
N TYR A 293 -10.11 13.93 -0.55
CA TYR A 293 -9.37 13.84 -1.81
C TYR A 293 -9.87 12.70 -2.72
N PRO A 294 -11.12 12.75 -3.24
CA PRO A 294 -11.75 11.66 -3.98
C PRO A 294 -11.22 11.49 -5.41
N THR A 295 -9.95 11.09 -5.54
CA THR A 295 -9.31 10.79 -6.83
C THR A 295 -9.89 9.51 -7.45
N PRO A 296 -9.83 9.33 -8.79
CA PRO A 296 -10.28 8.10 -9.44
C PRO A 296 -9.57 6.85 -8.91
N ALA A 297 -8.30 6.96 -8.51
CA ALA A 297 -7.53 5.85 -7.96
C ALA A 297 -8.04 5.42 -6.57
N VAL A 298 -8.37 6.38 -5.70
CA VAL A 298 -8.96 6.11 -4.37
C VAL A 298 -10.35 5.48 -4.52
N ARG A 299 -11.20 6.03 -5.40
CA ARG A 299 -12.54 5.47 -5.68
C ARG A 299 -12.46 4.04 -6.21
N ARG A 300 -11.50 3.78 -7.10
CA ARG A 300 -11.24 2.44 -7.63
C ARG A 300 -10.81 1.48 -6.52
N GLU A 301 -9.89 1.88 -5.66
CA GLU A 301 -9.41 1.01 -4.58
C GLU A 301 -10.53 0.71 -3.57
N PHE A 302 -11.36 1.71 -3.27
CA PHE A 302 -12.57 1.52 -2.47
C PHE A 302 -13.54 0.54 -3.11
N HIS A 303 -13.82 0.69 -4.41
CA HIS A 303 -14.67 -0.23 -5.17
C HIS A 303 -14.19 -1.69 -5.05
N LEU A 304 -12.89 -1.92 -5.30
CA LEU A 304 -12.29 -3.26 -5.21
C LEU A 304 -12.39 -3.83 -3.79
N CYS A 305 -12.23 -3.00 -2.76
CA CYS A 305 -12.41 -3.41 -1.37
C CYS A 305 -13.88 -3.83 -1.08
N GLN A 306 -14.85 -3.06 -1.58
CA GLN A 306 -16.28 -3.40 -1.44
C GLN A 306 -16.66 -4.69 -2.19
N GLU A 307 -16.11 -4.92 -3.38
CA GLU A 307 -16.35 -6.16 -4.13
C GLU A 307 -15.82 -7.40 -3.38
N GLU A 308 -14.64 -7.31 -2.79
CA GLU A 308 -14.07 -8.42 -2.02
C GLU A 308 -14.83 -8.67 -0.73
N LEU A 309 -15.22 -7.62 -0.01
CA LEU A 309 -16.08 -7.74 1.17
C LEU A 309 -17.44 -8.32 0.82
N ALA A 310 -18.06 -7.89 -0.28
CA ALA A 310 -19.32 -8.47 -0.77
C ALA A 310 -19.16 -9.97 -1.05
N TYR A 311 -18.03 -10.38 -1.65
CA TYR A 311 -17.71 -11.77 -1.90
C TYR A 311 -17.51 -12.57 -0.60
N GLN A 312 -16.80 -12.02 0.39
CA GLN A 312 -16.64 -12.66 1.71
C GLN A 312 -17.96 -12.82 2.44
N GLU A 313 -18.79 -11.77 2.50
CA GLU A 313 -20.12 -11.83 3.11
C GLU A 313 -20.99 -12.90 2.43
N LYS A 314 -20.91 -13.00 1.10
CA LYS A 314 -21.63 -14.05 0.35
C LYS A 314 -21.20 -15.45 0.78
N LEU A 315 -19.90 -15.68 1.01
CA LEU A 315 -19.38 -16.96 1.49
C LEU A 315 -19.83 -17.26 2.93
N GLU A 316 -19.83 -16.25 3.80
CA GLU A 316 -20.24 -16.40 5.21
C GLU A 316 -21.75 -16.63 5.37
N ILE A 317 -22.56 -15.91 4.59
CA ILE A 317 -24.03 -16.04 4.60
C ILE A 317 -24.44 -17.38 3.95
N GLY A 318 -23.66 -17.91 3.00
CA GLY A 318 -23.99 -19.13 2.26
C GLY A 318 -25.12 -18.96 1.23
N HIS A 319 -25.52 -17.71 0.95
CA HIS A 319 -26.54 -17.37 -0.05
C HIS A 319 -25.96 -16.77 -1.32
N LEU A 320 -26.81 -16.50 -2.31
CA LEU A 320 -26.36 -15.95 -3.59
C LEU A 320 -25.96 -14.46 -3.49
N HIS A 321 -26.30 -13.78 -2.38
CA HIS A 321 -26.30 -12.33 -2.26
C HIS A 321 -25.62 -11.85 -0.96
N SER A 322 -24.87 -10.76 -1.06
CA SER A 322 -24.29 -10.02 0.07
C SER A 322 -25.31 -9.06 0.71
N SER A 323 -24.93 -8.37 1.79
CA SER A 323 -25.74 -7.30 2.37
C SER A 323 -26.01 -6.17 1.36
N LEU A 324 -27.10 -5.42 1.60
CA LEU A 324 -27.50 -4.28 0.76
C LEU A 324 -26.46 -3.16 0.79
N LEU A 325 -25.74 -2.99 1.91
CA LEU A 325 -24.63 -2.05 2.02
C LEU A 325 -23.55 -2.37 0.97
N ARG A 326 -23.03 -3.60 0.97
CA ARG A 326 -21.93 -3.99 0.08
C ARG A 326 -22.32 -4.00 -1.38
N SER A 327 -23.48 -4.56 -1.71
CA SER A 327 -23.90 -4.67 -3.11
C SER A 327 -24.08 -3.29 -3.76
N ASN A 328 -24.71 -2.34 -3.04
CA ASN A 328 -24.95 -1.01 -3.58
C ASN A 328 -23.68 -0.14 -3.52
N ALA A 329 -22.87 -0.22 -2.45
CA ALA A 329 -21.60 0.50 -2.40
C ALA A 329 -20.64 0.06 -3.51
N ALA A 330 -20.56 -1.24 -3.83
CA ALA A 330 -19.80 -1.76 -4.96
C ALA A 330 -20.36 -1.24 -6.30
N PHE A 331 -21.68 -1.22 -6.47
CA PHE A 331 -22.31 -0.73 -7.70
C PHE A 331 -22.10 0.77 -7.94
N ASP A 332 -22.31 1.60 -6.91
CA ASP A 332 -22.19 3.06 -7.00
C ASP A 332 -20.74 3.50 -7.23
N SER A 333 -19.80 2.84 -6.55
CA SER A 333 -18.37 3.10 -6.74
C SER A 333 -17.87 2.71 -8.14
N ARG A 334 -18.43 1.64 -8.73
CA ARG A 334 -18.11 1.22 -10.11
C ARG A 334 -18.54 2.23 -11.16
N ARG A 335 -19.74 2.81 -11.02
CA ARG A 335 -20.22 3.88 -11.92
C ARG A 335 -19.31 5.10 -11.90
N ALA A 336 -18.65 5.37 -10.78
CA ALA A 336 -17.72 6.47 -10.62
C ALA A 336 -16.29 6.15 -11.12
N SER A 337 -15.94 4.88 -11.31
CA SER A 337 -14.61 4.43 -11.75
C SER A 337 -14.61 4.14 -13.26
N ASP A 338 -14.46 5.17 -14.08
CA ASP A 338 -14.55 5.13 -15.55
C ASP A 338 -13.31 4.49 -16.24
N VAL A 339 -12.62 3.55 -15.60
CA VAL A 339 -11.29 3.06 -16.01
C VAL A 339 -11.29 1.54 -16.26
N THR A 340 -10.75 1.13 -17.41
CA THR A 340 -10.43 -0.27 -17.73
C THR A 340 -9.59 -0.89 -16.62
N LEU A 341 -10.12 -1.94 -15.97
CA LEU A 341 -9.49 -2.60 -14.84
C LEU A 341 -8.16 -3.26 -15.28
N PRO A 342 -6.97 -2.82 -14.80
CA PRO A 342 -5.75 -3.60 -14.92
C PRO A 342 -5.89 -4.92 -14.13
N PRO A 343 -5.00 -5.91 -14.35
CA PRO A 343 -5.19 -7.25 -13.81
C PRO A 343 -5.32 -7.22 -12.28
N TYR A 344 -6.44 -7.78 -11.82
CA TYR A 344 -6.88 -7.82 -10.43
C TYR A 344 -6.63 -9.21 -9.86
N ALA A 345 -6.13 -9.29 -8.61
CA ALA A 345 -5.71 -10.55 -7.98
C ALA A 345 -6.69 -11.10 -6.94
N GLY A 346 -7.84 -10.46 -6.72
CA GLY A 346 -8.84 -10.95 -5.77
C GLY A 346 -9.94 -11.80 -6.44
N PRO A 347 -10.89 -12.33 -5.64
CA PRO A 347 -12.09 -12.96 -6.16
C PRO A 347 -13.03 -11.92 -6.78
N LEU A 348 -13.28 -12.01 -8.10
CA LEU A 348 -14.29 -11.17 -8.78
C LEU A 348 -15.68 -11.78 -8.64
N MET A 349 -16.67 -10.96 -8.27
CA MET A 349 -18.06 -11.31 -8.54
C MET A 349 -18.29 -11.28 -10.06
N LYS A 350 -18.44 -12.48 -10.66
CA LYS A 350 -18.61 -12.64 -12.12
C LYS A 350 -19.89 -12.01 -12.68
N GLU A 351 -20.90 -11.80 -11.84
CA GLU A 351 -22.19 -11.23 -12.23
C GLU A 351 -22.43 -9.93 -11.48
N LEU A 352 -22.65 -8.86 -12.26
CA LEU A 352 -23.24 -7.62 -11.78
C LEU A 352 -24.66 -7.92 -11.33
N VAL A 353 -24.87 -8.01 -10.02
CA VAL A 353 -26.21 -8.01 -9.46
C VAL A 353 -26.71 -6.57 -9.53
N GLU A 354 -27.85 -6.35 -10.20
CA GLU A 354 -28.48 -5.02 -10.22
C GLU A 354 -28.71 -4.51 -8.79
N PRO A 355 -28.55 -3.19 -8.57
CA PRO A 355 -28.76 -2.61 -7.25
C PRO A 355 -30.16 -2.95 -6.78
N ARG A 356 -30.23 -3.51 -5.58
CA ARG A 356 -31.50 -3.91 -4.98
C ARG A 356 -32.19 -2.68 -4.47
N THR A 357 -33.51 -2.64 -4.62
CA THR A 357 -34.35 -1.61 -4.03
C THR A 357 -34.08 -1.54 -2.53
N VAL A 358 -33.49 -0.43 -2.10
CA VAL A 358 -33.15 -0.13 -0.71
C VAL A 358 -34.16 0.87 -0.13
N PRO A 359 -34.47 0.79 1.17
CA PRO A 359 -35.20 1.86 1.85
C PRO A 359 -34.48 3.21 1.70
N ASP A 360 -35.23 4.31 1.64
CA ASP A 360 -34.69 5.67 1.42
C ASP A 360 -33.63 6.09 2.46
N SER A 361 -33.75 5.63 3.70
CA SER A 361 -32.75 5.88 4.76
C SER A 361 -31.44 5.15 4.49
N LEU A 362 -31.52 3.87 4.12
CA LEU A 362 -30.36 3.05 3.79
C LEU A 362 -29.68 3.54 2.51
N PHE A 363 -30.46 3.95 1.50
CA PHE A 363 -29.93 4.55 0.29
C PHE A 363 -29.09 5.80 0.58
N ARG A 364 -29.63 6.75 1.37
CA ARG A 364 -28.89 7.96 1.78
C ARG A 364 -27.65 7.63 2.61
N ALA A 365 -27.75 6.65 3.51
CA ALA A 365 -26.60 6.19 4.28
C ALA A 365 -25.47 5.67 3.38
N ILE A 366 -25.81 4.88 2.35
CA ILE A 366 -24.84 4.34 1.37
C ILE A 366 -24.22 5.47 0.54
N GLU A 367 -25.00 6.49 0.16
CA GLU A 367 -24.49 7.67 -0.55
C GLU A 367 -23.47 8.45 0.27
N HIS A 368 -23.74 8.68 1.57
CA HIS A 368 -22.77 9.31 2.47
C HIS A 368 -21.54 8.44 2.70
N TYR A 369 -21.74 7.14 2.88
CA TYR A 369 -20.67 6.16 3.09
C TYR A 369 -19.70 6.08 1.90
N THR A 370 -20.21 6.01 0.67
CA THR A 370 -19.38 5.97 -0.56
C THR A 370 -18.63 7.28 -0.83
N ARG A 371 -19.04 8.39 -0.18
CA ARG A 371 -18.31 9.67 -0.17
C ARG A 371 -17.28 9.77 0.96
N GLY A 372 -17.17 8.76 1.82
CA GLY A 372 -16.28 8.79 2.98
C GLY A 372 -16.86 9.47 4.21
N ASP A 373 -18.10 9.98 4.15
CA ASP A 373 -18.78 10.65 5.27
C ASP A 373 -19.58 9.64 6.11
N TRP A 374 -18.86 8.85 6.90
CA TRP A 374 -19.44 7.82 7.78
C TRP A 374 -20.28 8.43 8.92
N GLU A 375 -19.99 9.65 9.37
CA GLU A 375 -20.79 10.34 10.41
C GLU A 375 -22.21 10.62 9.93
N SER A 376 -22.36 11.19 8.74
CA SER A 376 -23.68 11.43 8.15
C SER A 376 -24.38 10.11 7.81
N ALA A 377 -23.63 9.10 7.34
CA ALA A 377 -24.19 7.77 7.08
C ALA A 377 -24.82 7.14 8.33
N LEU A 378 -24.13 7.19 9.48
CA LEU A 378 -24.64 6.65 10.74
C LEU A 378 -25.88 7.42 11.26
N LYS A 379 -26.02 8.71 10.96
CA LYS A 379 -27.20 9.51 11.32
C LYS A 379 -28.45 9.12 10.53
N GLU A 380 -28.29 8.70 9.28
CA GLU A 380 -29.41 8.25 8.43
C GLU A 380 -29.90 6.84 8.83
N LEU A 381 -29.04 6.00 9.41
CA LEU A 381 -29.36 4.64 9.87
C LEU A 381 -30.06 4.62 11.23
N THR A 382 -31.36 4.97 11.20
CA THR A 382 -32.25 5.02 12.37
C THR A 382 -33.18 3.83 12.51
N ALA A 383 -33.37 3.04 11.45
CA ALA A 383 -34.25 1.89 11.45
C ALA A 383 -33.61 0.67 12.15
N ASP A 384 -34.46 -0.14 12.79
CA ASP A 384 -34.08 -1.34 13.53
C ASP A 384 -34.35 -2.64 12.73
N ASP A 385 -34.39 -2.55 11.40
CA ASP A 385 -34.40 -3.73 10.52
C ASP A 385 -33.00 -4.37 10.41
N SER A 386 -32.95 -5.63 9.97
CA SER A 386 -31.70 -6.42 9.93
C SER A 386 -30.64 -5.78 9.05
N GLU A 387 -30.99 -5.28 7.87
CA GLU A 387 -30.05 -4.64 6.93
C GLU A 387 -29.54 -3.30 7.46
N SER A 388 -30.40 -2.44 8.02
CA SER A 388 -29.98 -1.17 8.62
C SER A 388 -29.06 -1.38 9.83
N LEU A 389 -29.37 -2.34 10.71
CA LEU A 389 -28.52 -2.68 11.86
C LEU A 389 -27.18 -3.26 11.42
N TYR A 390 -27.19 -4.14 10.42
CA TYR A 390 -25.95 -4.73 9.89
C TYR A 390 -25.07 -3.65 9.24
N ALA A 391 -25.66 -2.81 8.39
CA ALA A 391 -24.95 -1.71 7.74
C ALA A 391 -24.36 -0.74 8.77
N LYS A 392 -25.12 -0.42 9.83
CA LYS A 392 -24.66 0.44 10.92
C LYS A 392 -23.47 -0.16 11.64
N ALA A 393 -23.54 -1.43 12.00
CA ALA A 393 -22.45 -2.13 12.69
C ALA A 393 -21.17 -2.19 11.84
N GLN A 394 -21.30 -2.46 10.53
CA GLN A 394 -20.17 -2.45 9.61
C GLN A 394 -19.53 -1.06 9.48
N ILE A 395 -20.33 0.00 9.33
CA ILE A 395 -19.82 1.38 9.24
C ILE A 395 -19.14 1.79 10.56
N GLN A 396 -19.65 1.39 11.72
CA GLN A 396 -19.00 1.63 13.02
C GLN A 396 -17.64 0.92 13.11
N LEU A 397 -17.57 -0.34 12.66
CA LEU A 397 -16.30 -1.08 12.66
C LEU A 397 -15.27 -0.41 11.74
N GLU A 398 -15.69 0.06 10.58
CA GLU A 398 -14.83 0.72 9.59
C GLU A 398 -14.47 2.16 9.94
N SER A 399 -15.25 2.84 10.78
CA SER A 399 -14.89 4.16 11.32
C SER A 399 -13.96 4.08 12.53
N GLY A 400 -13.73 2.88 13.07
CA GLY A 400 -12.84 2.65 14.21
C GLY A 400 -13.55 2.52 15.56
N ASP A 401 -14.87 2.28 15.59
CA ASP A 401 -15.68 2.02 16.79
C ASP A 401 -16.11 0.53 16.90
N PRO A 402 -15.20 -0.39 17.27
CA PRO A 402 -15.52 -1.81 17.35
C PRO A 402 -16.48 -2.16 18.50
N GLU A 403 -16.47 -1.40 19.60
CA GLU A 403 -17.39 -1.64 20.73
C GLU A 403 -18.83 -1.24 20.37
N GLY A 404 -19.00 -0.08 19.70
CA GLY A 404 -20.29 0.31 19.15
C GLY A 404 -20.79 -0.68 18.10
N ALA A 405 -19.91 -1.15 17.20
CA ALA A 405 -20.24 -2.18 16.22
C ALA A 405 -20.71 -3.48 16.89
N LYS A 406 -19.99 -3.95 17.91
CA LYS A 406 -20.34 -5.15 18.68
C LYS A 406 -21.72 -5.04 19.34
N ALA A 407 -22.02 -3.91 19.96
CA ALA A 407 -23.33 -3.66 20.56
C ALA A 407 -24.45 -3.69 19.50
N THR A 408 -24.22 -3.10 18.33
CA THR A 408 -25.18 -3.11 17.22
C THR A 408 -25.37 -4.52 16.64
N PHE A 409 -24.30 -5.30 16.46
CA PHE A 409 -24.41 -6.71 16.04
C PHE A 409 -25.19 -7.56 17.05
N GLN A 410 -24.96 -7.37 18.35
CA GLN A 410 -25.73 -8.04 19.40
C GLN A 410 -27.21 -7.67 19.32
N LYS A 411 -27.54 -6.40 19.07
CA LYS A 411 -28.92 -5.94 18.87
C LYS A 411 -29.57 -6.62 17.66
N LEU A 412 -28.85 -6.75 16.53
CA LEU A 412 -29.33 -7.46 15.35
C LEU A 412 -29.65 -8.92 15.68
N ILE A 413 -28.72 -9.63 16.34
CA ILE A 413 -28.90 -11.05 16.69
C ILE A 413 -30.10 -11.25 17.63
N GLN A 414 -30.36 -10.30 18.54
CA GLN A 414 -31.49 -10.37 19.46
C GLN A 414 -32.84 -10.10 18.79
N LEU A 415 -32.90 -9.11 17.89
CA LEU A 415 -34.16 -8.69 17.25
C LEU A 415 -34.53 -9.57 16.05
N HIS A 416 -33.52 -10.06 15.31
CA HIS A 416 -33.70 -10.80 14.06
C HIS A 416 -32.88 -12.11 14.05
N PRO A 417 -33.13 -13.05 14.98
CA PRO A 417 -32.30 -14.25 15.15
C PRO A 417 -32.33 -15.22 13.96
N ASP A 418 -33.42 -15.20 13.19
CA ASP A 418 -33.65 -16.08 12.03
C ASP A 418 -33.24 -15.42 10.70
N ASP A 419 -32.76 -14.18 10.73
CA ASP A 419 -32.30 -13.46 9.53
C ASP A 419 -30.93 -13.99 9.06
N GLN A 420 -30.72 -13.98 7.75
CA GLN A 420 -29.48 -14.44 7.12
C GLN A 420 -28.23 -13.69 7.62
N LEU A 421 -28.37 -12.43 8.07
CA LEU A 421 -27.30 -11.60 8.59
C LEU A 421 -26.98 -11.89 10.07
N ALA A 422 -27.78 -12.68 10.77
CA ALA A 422 -27.55 -13.01 12.17
C ALA A 422 -26.31 -13.89 12.36
N ASN A 423 -26.06 -14.85 11.46
CA ASN A 423 -24.90 -15.74 11.53
C ASN A 423 -23.55 -15.02 11.31
N PRO A 424 -23.34 -14.23 10.24
CA PRO A 424 -22.11 -13.45 10.11
C PRO A 424 -21.96 -12.45 11.27
N SER A 425 -23.06 -11.89 11.78
CA SER A 425 -23.01 -11.02 12.98
C SER A 425 -22.52 -11.76 14.22
N LYS A 426 -22.90 -13.03 14.43
CA LYS A 426 -22.39 -13.85 15.55
C LYS A 426 -20.89 -14.08 15.42
N ASN A 427 -20.44 -14.49 14.23
CA ASN A 427 -19.01 -14.69 13.94
C ASN A 427 -18.21 -13.41 14.21
N MET A 428 -18.75 -12.26 13.80
CA MET A 428 -18.11 -10.96 14.02
C MET A 428 -18.05 -10.61 15.52
N VAL A 429 -19.12 -10.84 16.28
CA VAL A 429 -19.14 -10.60 17.74
C VAL A 429 -18.13 -11.49 18.47
N GLU A 430 -18.00 -12.77 18.09
CA GLU A 430 -17.00 -13.69 18.64
C GLU A 430 -15.57 -13.21 18.31
N THR A 431 -15.38 -12.72 17.09
CA THR A 431 -14.09 -12.22 16.60
C THR A 431 -13.67 -10.89 17.24
N LEU A 432 -14.62 -10.10 17.74
CA LEU A 432 -14.38 -8.85 18.45
C LEU A 432 -14.20 -9.03 19.97
N GLN A 433 -14.37 -10.24 20.52
CA GLN A 433 -14.01 -10.57 21.91
C GLN A 433 -12.49 -10.64 22.05
#